data_AF-A0A8J7IJE5-F1
#
_entry.id   AF-A0A8J7IJE5-F1
#
_cell.length_a   1.000
_cell.length_b   1.000
_cell.length_c   1.000
_cell.angle_alpha   90.00
_cell.angle_beta   90.00
_cell.angle_gamma   90.00
#
_symmetry.space_group_name_H-M   'P 1'
#
loop_
_entity.id
_entity.type
_entity.pdbx_description
1 polymer ?
#
loop_
_entity_poly.entity_id
_entity_poly.type
_entity_poly.pdbx_seq_one_letter_code
_entity_poly.pdbx_strand_id
1 'polypeptide(L)'
;MQFIDQAPPYKIKSLSLDKAIRAGRARLAFGDGGGNAVLCFRPELKEATAFDHEINDRVDFNALPTDRKLDLMIEELLPRFFHIDKLALTGRDSWLGLFLIDGRVERRVLVDGDGVRAVQTSDRVPDFELETDIMTLMAILRSVIADFHTGKLDLDAPFAAPAIGVEERSAS
;
A
#
# COMPACT_ATOMS: atom_id res chain seq x y z
N MET A 1 16.66 11.90 -9.45
CA MET A 1 16.03 10.72 -10.08
C MET A 1 14.65 10.62 -9.45
N GLN A 2 13.59 10.84 -10.23
CA GLN A 2 12.20 10.92 -9.77
C GLN A 2 11.69 9.51 -9.41
N PHE A 3 10.79 9.37 -8.43
CA PHE A 3 10.20 8.08 -8.05
C PHE A 3 9.23 7.56 -9.14
N ILE A 4 8.72 8.47 -9.97
CA ILE A 4 7.94 8.31 -11.20
C ILE A 4 8.62 9.13 -12.31
N ASP A 5 9.85 8.78 -12.67
CA ASP A 5 10.49 9.42 -13.82
C ASP A 5 9.70 9.07 -15.09
N GLN A 6 9.33 10.13 -15.81
CA GLN A 6 8.30 10.21 -16.83
C GLN A 6 8.36 9.12 -17.93
N ALA A 7 7.17 8.63 -18.31
CA ALA A 7 6.91 7.52 -19.24
C ALA A 7 7.78 7.51 -20.52
N PRO A 8 8.52 6.41 -20.77
CA PRO A 8 8.08 5.36 -21.70
C PRO A 8 8.13 3.96 -21.04
N PRO A 9 7.32 2.99 -21.48
CA PRO A 9 6.65 2.03 -20.61
C PRO A 9 7.63 1.26 -19.71
N TYR A 10 7.50 1.46 -18.39
CA TYR A 10 7.87 0.49 -17.36
C TYR A 10 9.25 -0.17 -17.50
N LYS A 11 10.33 0.63 -17.42
CA LYS A 11 11.72 0.12 -17.32
C LYS A 11 12.47 0.50 -16.04
N ILE A 12 11.77 0.93 -14.99
CA ILE A 12 12.31 0.95 -13.62
C ILE A 12 11.74 -0.26 -12.90
N LYS A 13 12.58 -1.01 -12.14
CA LYS A 13 12.27 -2.28 -11.45
C LYS A 13 10.92 -2.22 -10.71
N SER A 14 9.82 -2.47 -11.41
CA SER A 14 8.50 -2.71 -10.84
C SER A 14 8.41 -4.19 -10.54
N LEU A 15 7.75 -4.51 -9.43
CA LEU A 15 7.58 -5.87 -8.98
C LEU A 15 6.16 -5.99 -8.46
N SER A 16 5.30 -6.74 -9.16
CA SER A 16 3.94 -6.96 -8.67
C SER A 16 3.98 -7.67 -7.31
N LEU A 17 2.96 -7.43 -6.48
CA LEU A 17 2.86 -8.02 -5.14
C LEU A 17 2.93 -9.56 -5.20
N ASP A 18 2.21 -10.19 -6.12
CA ASP A 18 2.27 -11.64 -6.35
C ASP A 18 3.69 -12.14 -6.65
N LYS A 19 4.46 -11.40 -7.45
CA LYS A 19 5.85 -11.77 -7.76
C LYS A 19 6.75 -11.57 -6.54
N ALA A 20 6.53 -10.53 -5.75
CA ALA A 20 7.26 -10.29 -4.51
C ALA A 20 7.00 -11.42 -3.49
N ILE A 21 5.75 -11.86 -3.36
CA ILE A 21 5.36 -12.98 -2.48
C ILE A 21 6.01 -14.28 -2.94
N ARG A 22 5.90 -14.63 -4.23
CA ARG A 22 6.53 -15.84 -4.79
C ARG A 22 8.06 -15.85 -4.65
N ALA A 23 8.68 -14.66 -4.65
CA ALA A 23 10.11 -14.51 -4.45
C ALA A 23 10.54 -14.46 -2.97
N GLY A 24 9.60 -14.57 -2.02
CA GLY A 24 9.87 -14.47 -0.59
C GLY A 24 10.29 -13.06 -0.13
N ARG A 25 9.96 -12.02 -0.91
CA ARG A 25 10.30 -10.61 -0.62
C ARG A 25 9.16 -9.82 0.01
N ALA A 26 7.97 -10.38 0.00
CA ALA A 26 6.81 -9.80 0.66
C ALA A 26 5.96 -10.92 1.24
N ARG A 27 5.25 -10.62 2.33
CA ARG A 27 4.20 -11.45 2.88
C ARG A 27 2.98 -10.55 3.10
N LEU A 28 1.83 -11.05 2.68
CA LEU A 28 0.56 -10.37 2.82
C LEU A 28 -0.39 -11.29 3.58
N ALA A 29 -0.93 -10.79 4.69
CA ALA A 29 -1.97 -11.47 5.45
C ALA A 29 -3.23 -10.61 5.44
N PHE A 30 -4.39 -11.26 5.44
CA PHE A 30 -5.68 -10.61 5.55
C PHE A 30 -6.48 -11.28 6.65
N GLY A 31 -7.13 -10.48 7.50
CA GLY A 31 -8.30 -10.93 8.23
C GLY A 31 -9.52 -11.00 7.32
N ASP A 32 -10.65 -11.42 7.87
CA ASP A 32 -11.89 -11.54 7.11
C ASP A 32 -12.23 -10.24 6.39
N GLY A 33 -12.37 -10.31 5.06
CA GLY A 33 -12.68 -9.16 4.22
C GLY A 33 -11.58 -8.08 4.11
N GLY A 34 -10.39 -8.28 4.72
CA GLY A 34 -9.30 -7.31 4.77
C GLY A 34 -8.87 -6.74 3.42
N GLY A 35 -8.98 -7.54 2.36
CA GLY A 35 -8.70 -7.10 0.99
C GLY A 35 -9.65 -6.03 0.46
N ASN A 36 -10.85 -5.88 1.01
CA ASN A 36 -11.80 -4.85 0.57
C ASN A 36 -11.34 -3.43 0.90
N ALA A 37 -10.38 -3.25 1.82
CA ALA A 37 -9.79 -1.94 2.09
C ALA A 37 -9.22 -1.27 0.83
N VAL A 38 -8.77 -2.07 -0.16
CA VAL A 38 -8.21 -1.56 -1.42
C VAL A 38 -9.22 -0.79 -2.27
N LEU A 39 -10.52 -1.06 -2.12
CA LEU A 39 -11.58 -0.42 -2.92
C LEU A 39 -11.67 1.08 -2.65
N CYS A 40 -11.22 1.52 -1.47
CA CYS A 40 -11.08 2.92 -1.08
C CYS A 40 -9.98 3.68 -1.83
N PHE A 41 -9.12 2.99 -2.58
CA PHE A 41 -7.92 3.59 -3.14
C PHE A 41 -8.00 3.68 -4.67
N ARG A 42 -7.51 4.81 -5.21
CA ARG A 42 -7.24 5.00 -6.63
C ARG A 42 -5.81 5.50 -6.77
N PRO A 43 -4.86 4.64 -7.20
CA PRO A 43 -3.46 5.00 -7.35
C PRO A 43 -3.26 5.85 -8.60
N GLU A 44 -3.77 7.08 -8.58
CA GLU A 44 -3.74 8.00 -9.72
C GLU A 44 -2.32 8.49 -10.01
N LEU A 45 -1.92 8.44 -11.29
CA LEU A 45 -0.57 8.83 -11.71
C LEU A 45 -0.30 10.31 -11.44
N LYS A 46 -1.34 11.16 -11.55
CA LYS A 46 -1.24 12.60 -11.28
C LYS A 46 -0.85 12.86 -9.82
N GLU A 47 -1.47 12.16 -8.87
CA GLU A 47 -1.23 12.32 -7.43
C GLU A 47 0.15 11.81 -7.05
N ALA A 48 0.52 10.67 -7.62
CA ALA A 48 1.82 10.07 -7.41
C ALA A 48 2.95 10.95 -7.97
N THR A 49 2.74 11.59 -9.12
CA THR A 49 3.69 12.53 -9.74
C THR A 49 3.78 13.83 -8.95
N ALA A 50 2.65 14.35 -8.46
CA ALA A 50 2.62 15.55 -7.62
C ALA A 50 3.38 15.33 -6.30
N PHE A 51 3.16 14.21 -5.62
CA PHE A 51 3.91 13.80 -4.44
C PHE A 51 5.42 13.80 -4.70
N ASP A 52 5.84 13.22 -5.81
CA ASP A 52 7.26 13.17 -6.18
C ASP A 52 7.89 14.53 -6.37
N HIS A 53 7.21 15.42 -7.08
CA HIS A 53 7.71 16.78 -7.28
C HIS A 53 7.83 17.51 -5.93
N GLU A 54 6.77 17.49 -5.13
CA GLU A 54 6.75 18.17 -3.82
C GLU A 54 7.81 17.62 -2.85
N ILE A 55 8.01 16.31 -2.81
CA ILE A 55 9.00 15.69 -1.93
C ILE A 55 10.41 15.97 -2.40
N ASN A 56 10.70 15.86 -3.70
CA ASN A 56 12.04 16.13 -4.23
C ASN A 56 12.45 17.59 -4.07
N ASP A 57 11.48 18.52 -4.04
CA ASP A 57 11.76 19.93 -3.76
C ASP A 57 12.12 20.17 -2.28
N ARG A 58 11.73 19.28 -1.37
CA ARG A 58 11.91 19.41 0.09
C ARG A 58 13.06 18.59 0.64
N VAL A 59 13.27 17.37 0.15
CA VAL A 59 14.19 16.39 0.73
C VAL A 59 14.79 15.48 -0.35
N ASP A 60 16.00 14.98 -0.12
CA ASP A 60 16.53 13.84 -0.90
C ASP A 60 15.89 12.55 -0.38
N PHE A 61 14.76 12.17 -0.98
CA PHE A 61 14.00 10.98 -0.58
C PHE A 61 14.86 9.72 -0.57
N ASN A 62 15.85 9.59 -1.46
CA ASN A 62 16.69 8.38 -1.54
C ASN A 62 17.65 8.28 -0.36
N ALA A 63 18.14 9.41 0.15
CA ALA A 63 19.02 9.48 1.31
C ALA A 63 18.28 9.27 2.64
N LEU A 64 16.94 9.32 2.66
CA LEU A 64 16.17 9.13 3.89
C LEU A 64 16.28 7.70 4.43
N PRO A 65 16.28 7.54 5.77
CA PRO A 65 16.16 6.23 6.40
C PRO A 65 14.77 5.59 6.12
N THR A 66 14.69 4.27 6.26
CA THR A 66 13.49 3.47 5.95
C THR A 66 12.23 3.99 6.64
N ASP A 67 12.32 4.31 7.92
CA ASP A 67 11.21 4.80 8.73
C ASP A 67 10.65 6.12 8.17
N ARG A 68 11.53 7.07 7.84
CA ARG A 68 11.13 8.34 7.25
C ARG A 68 10.53 8.20 5.86
N LYS A 69 11.05 7.29 5.03
CA LYS A 69 10.44 6.98 3.73
C LYS A 69 9.03 6.43 3.90
N LEU A 70 8.85 5.50 4.83
CA LEU A 70 7.56 4.89 5.12
C LEU A 70 6.57 5.92 5.67
N ASP A 71 6.99 6.78 6.59
CA ASP A 71 6.17 7.85 7.16
C ASP A 71 5.67 8.78 6.05
N LEU A 72 6.54 9.25 5.16
CA LEU A 72 6.14 10.10 4.03
C LEU A 72 5.15 9.40 3.08
N MET A 73 5.34 8.11 2.81
CA MET A 73 4.38 7.37 1.97
C MET A 73 3.02 7.23 2.65
N ILE A 74 2.97 7.01 3.97
CA ILE A 74 1.71 6.85 4.71
C ILE A 74 1.01 8.18 4.94
N GLU A 75 1.75 9.23 5.30
CA GLU A 75 1.18 10.51 5.74
C GLU A 75 0.92 11.47 4.58
N GLU A 76 1.70 11.39 3.50
CA GLU A 76 1.62 12.36 2.41
C GLU A 76 1.19 11.74 1.07
N LEU A 77 1.50 10.47 0.77
CA LEU A 77 1.11 9.83 -0.50
C LEU A 77 -0.21 9.07 -0.41
N LEU A 78 -0.33 8.13 0.53
CA LEU A 78 -1.49 7.25 0.64
C LEU A 78 -2.83 8.00 0.80
N PRO A 79 -2.91 9.14 1.52
CA PRO A 79 -4.14 9.92 1.60
C PRO A 79 -4.57 10.54 0.27
N ARG A 80 -3.62 10.82 -0.64
CA ARG A 80 -3.94 11.35 -1.98
C ARG A 80 -4.63 10.32 -2.87
N PHE A 81 -4.40 9.04 -2.60
CA PHE A 81 -5.08 7.95 -3.31
C PHE A 81 -6.42 7.59 -2.68
N PHE A 82 -6.79 8.16 -1.54
CA PHE A 82 -8.00 7.76 -0.81
C PHE A 82 -9.25 8.45 -1.34
N HIS A 83 -10.29 7.67 -1.56
CA HIS A 83 -11.60 8.09 -2.03
C HIS A 83 -12.66 7.71 -1.01
N ILE A 84 -13.09 8.70 -0.22
CA ILE A 84 -14.06 8.51 0.87
C ILE A 84 -15.41 7.97 0.37
N ASP A 85 -15.83 8.34 -0.84
CA ASP A 85 -17.07 7.87 -1.48
C ASP A 85 -17.08 6.35 -1.72
N LYS A 86 -15.89 5.73 -1.74
CA LYS A 86 -15.73 4.29 -1.92
C LYS A 86 -15.72 3.52 -0.61
N LEU A 87 -15.64 4.18 0.55
CA LEU A 87 -15.60 3.51 1.86
C LEU A 87 -16.84 2.63 2.10
N ALA A 88 -18.02 3.11 1.71
CA ALA A 88 -19.27 2.36 1.82
C ALA A 88 -19.24 1.03 1.03
N LEU A 89 -18.47 0.96 -0.06
CA LEU A 89 -18.35 -0.25 -0.89
C LEU A 89 -17.51 -1.34 -0.23
N THR A 90 -16.70 -0.98 0.77
CA THR A 90 -15.85 -1.96 1.48
C THR A 90 -16.65 -2.84 2.43
N GLY A 91 -17.84 -2.39 2.84
CA GLY A 91 -18.71 -3.09 3.80
C GLY A 91 -18.35 -2.86 5.28
N ARG A 92 -17.39 -1.97 5.58
CA ARG A 92 -17.02 -1.56 6.96
C ARG A 92 -16.74 -0.07 7.02
N ASP A 93 -16.93 0.51 8.21
CA ASP A 93 -16.66 1.93 8.46
C ASP A 93 -15.17 2.23 8.69
N SER A 94 -14.37 1.20 9.00
CA SER A 94 -12.92 1.37 9.20
C SER A 94 -12.10 0.11 8.93
N TRP A 95 -10.87 0.33 8.48
CA TRP A 95 -9.86 -0.69 8.22
C TRP A 95 -8.54 -0.32 8.91
N LEU A 96 -7.93 -1.29 9.58
CA LEU A 96 -6.63 -1.17 10.21
C LEU A 96 -5.62 -2.01 9.44
N GLY A 97 -4.63 -1.35 8.85
CA GLY A 97 -3.49 -1.98 8.20
C GLY A 97 -2.25 -1.99 9.09
N LEU A 98 -1.39 -2.99 8.89
CA LEU A 98 -0.04 -3.04 9.46
C LEU A 98 1.00 -3.13 8.35
N PHE A 99 1.98 -2.23 8.37
CA PHE A 99 3.18 -2.33 7.56
C PHE A 99 4.35 -2.72 8.48
N LEU A 100 4.98 -3.86 8.18
CA LEU A 100 6.22 -4.29 8.82
C LEU A 100 7.35 -4.23 7.79
N ILE A 101 8.18 -3.18 7.87
CA ILE A 101 9.23 -2.91 6.89
C ILE A 101 10.61 -3.27 7.45
N ASP A 102 11.40 -3.98 6.64
CA ASP A 102 12.73 -4.50 6.98
C ASP A 102 12.75 -5.32 8.29
N GLY A 103 11.61 -5.95 8.65
CA GLY A 103 11.43 -6.75 9.87
C GLY A 103 11.51 -5.96 11.18
N ARG A 104 11.54 -4.62 11.15
CA ARG A 104 11.77 -3.79 12.34
C ARG A 104 10.97 -2.50 12.40
N VAL A 105 10.59 -1.94 11.26
CA VAL A 105 9.83 -0.69 11.21
C VAL A 105 8.35 -1.04 11.11
N GLU A 106 7.65 -0.90 12.22
CA GLU A 106 6.22 -1.15 12.31
C GLU A 106 5.44 0.17 12.18
N ARG A 107 4.43 0.20 11.30
CA ARG A 107 3.46 1.30 11.19
C ARG A 107 2.06 0.76 11.04
N ARG A 108 1.16 1.21 11.91
CA ARG A 108 -0.28 0.95 11.79
C ARG A 108 -0.93 2.11 11.03
N VAL A 109 -1.85 1.78 10.14
CA VAL A 109 -2.58 2.75 9.32
C VAL A 109 -4.07 2.52 9.51
N LEU A 110 -4.79 3.57 9.88
CA LEU A 110 -6.24 3.56 9.97
C LEU A 110 -6.82 4.24 8.73
N VAL A 111 -7.80 3.57 8.11
CA VAL A 111 -8.59 4.05 6.98
C VAL A 111 -10.04 4.10 7.43
N ASP A 112 -10.64 5.28 7.51
CA ASP A 112 -12.03 5.47 7.92
C ASP A 112 -12.63 6.76 7.31
N GLY A 113 -13.76 7.22 7.84
CA GLY A 113 -14.42 8.45 7.39
C GLY A 113 -13.60 9.73 7.59
N ASP A 114 -12.56 9.73 8.43
CA ASP A 114 -11.64 10.86 8.62
C ASP A 114 -10.48 10.82 7.62
N GLY A 115 -10.35 9.76 6.82
CA GLY A 115 -9.31 9.57 5.82
C GLY A 115 -8.30 8.49 6.20
N VAL A 116 -7.06 8.66 5.75
CA VAL A 116 -5.96 7.72 5.98
C VAL A 116 -4.93 8.36 6.89
N ARG A 117 -4.58 7.69 7.98
CA ARG A 117 -3.60 8.20 8.94
C ARG A 117 -2.80 7.11 9.63
N ALA A 118 -1.55 7.43 9.99
CA ALA A 118 -0.78 6.60 10.91
C ALA A 118 -1.40 6.65 12.31
N VAL A 119 -1.42 5.51 13.01
CA VAL A 119 -1.84 5.42 14.41
C VAL A 119 -0.73 4.77 15.23
N GLN A 120 -0.46 5.30 16.43
CA GLN A 120 0.68 4.84 17.22
C GLN A 120 0.45 3.47 17.87
N THR A 121 -0.76 3.25 18.38
CA THR A 121 -1.16 2.01 19.04
C THR A 121 -2.61 1.70 18.74
N SER A 122 -2.93 0.41 18.70
CA SER A 122 -4.30 -0.09 18.57
C SER A 122 -4.33 -1.50 19.14
N ASP A 123 -5.30 -1.76 20.01
CA ASP A 123 -5.56 -3.10 20.56
C ASP A 123 -6.32 -3.99 19.56
N ARG A 124 -6.80 -3.41 18.46
CA ARG A 124 -7.46 -4.12 17.36
C ARG A 124 -6.43 -4.86 16.52
N VAL A 125 -6.72 -6.13 16.21
CA VAL A 125 -5.96 -6.93 15.25
C VAL A 125 -6.06 -6.27 13.86
N PRO A 126 -4.95 -6.10 13.12
CA PRO A 126 -4.99 -5.55 11.77
C PRO A 126 -5.89 -6.37 10.85
N ASP A 127 -6.71 -5.70 10.03
CA ASP A 127 -7.49 -6.34 8.98
C ASP A 127 -6.60 -6.79 7.80
N PHE A 128 -5.45 -6.16 7.62
CA PHE A 128 -4.43 -6.60 6.69
C PHE A 128 -3.02 -6.28 7.20
N GLU A 129 -2.06 -7.12 6.85
CA GLU A 129 -0.65 -6.96 7.22
C GLU A 129 0.22 -7.16 5.98
N LEU A 130 1.09 -6.19 5.70
CA LEU A 130 2.11 -6.28 4.66
C LEU A 130 3.50 -6.23 5.31
N GLU A 131 4.22 -7.34 5.21
CA GLU A 131 5.63 -7.44 5.61
C GLU A 131 6.51 -7.45 4.36
N THR A 132 7.49 -6.54 4.28
CA THR A 132 8.40 -6.45 3.13
C THR A 132 9.64 -5.59 3.44
N ASP A 133 10.51 -5.35 2.46
CA ASP A 133 11.57 -4.35 2.54
C ASP A 133 11.15 -3.03 1.85
N ILE A 134 11.77 -1.90 2.22
CA ILE A 134 11.35 -0.59 1.71
C ILE A 134 11.45 -0.46 0.18
N MET A 135 12.45 -1.10 -0.42
CA MET A 135 12.67 -1.04 -1.86
C MET A 135 11.65 -1.89 -2.62
N THR A 136 11.26 -3.03 -2.05
CA THR A 136 10.18 -3.88 -2.54
C THR A 136 8.83 -3.18 -2.43
N LEU A 137 8.53 -2.52 -1.31
CA LEU A 137 7.31 -1.72 -1.15
C LEU A 137 7.18 -0.66 -2.25
N MET A 138 8.26 0.10 -2.49
CA MET A 138 8.30 1.10 -3.57
C MET A 138 8.11 0.48 -4.96
N ALA A 139 8.67 -0.71 -5.20
CA ALA A 139 8.52 -1.43 -6.47
C ALA A 139 7.11 -1.98 -6.68
N ILE A 140 6.45 -2.43 -5.61
CA ILE A 140 5.04 -2.85 -5.60
C ILE A 140 4.16 -1.65 -5.90
N LEU A 141 4.35 -0.53 -5.20
CA LEU A 141 3.55 0.67 -5.38
C LEU A 141 3.61 1.19 -6.83
N ARG A 142 4.80 1.24 -7.44
CA ARG A 142 4.94 1.56 -8.88
C ARG A 142 4.18 0.57 -9.76
N SER A 143 4.20 -0.73 -9.45
CA SER A 143 3.43 -1.73 -10.20
C SER A 143 1.93 -1.54 -10.04
N VAL A 144 1.45 -1.18 -8.84
CA VAL A 144 0.02 -0.96 -8.56
C VAL A 144 -0.50 0.26 -9.34
N ILE A 145 0.25 1.37 -9.31
CA ILE A 145 -0.06 2.54 -10.14
C ILE A 145 -0.08 2.13 -11.62
N ALA A 146 0.92 1.37 -12.07
CA ALA A 146 1.01 0.90 -13.45
C ALA A 146 -0.19 0.07 -13.90
N ASP A 147 -0.54 -0.92 -13.09
CA ASP A 147 -1.57 -1.90 -13.41
C ASP A 147 -2.96 -1.24 -13.39
N PHE A 148 -3.18 -0.25 -12.52
CA PHE A 148 -4.39 0.58 -12.50
C PHE A 148 -4.57 1.37 -13.81
N HIS A 149 -3.55 2.10 -14.26
CA HIS A 149 -3.65 2.91 -15.50
C HIS A 149 -3.60 2.08 -16.79
N THR A 150 -3.17 0.83 -16.72
CA THR A 150 -3.18 -0.09 -17.88
C THR A 150 -4.38 -1.02 -17.90
N GLY A 151 -5.34 -0.86 -16.98
CA GLY A 151 -6.57 -1.65 -16.92
C GLY A 151 -6.37 -3.11 -16.48
N LYS A 152 -5.22 -3.42 -15.87
CA LYS A 152 -4.89 -4.75 -15.34
C LYS A 152 -5.34 -4.93 -13.89
N LEU A 153 -5.64 -3.84 -13.20
CA LEU A 153 -6.14 -3.81 -11.84
C LEU A 153 -7.53 -3.19 -11.83
N ASP A 154 -8.54 -4.03 -11.57
CA ASP A 154 -9.92 -3.59 -11.37
C ASP A 154 -10.17 -3.39 -9.87
N LEU A 155 -10.24 -2.12 -9.45
CA LEU A 155 -10.51 -1.71 -8.06
C LEU A 155 -12.00 -1.39 -7.82
N ASP A 156 -12.87 -1.67 -8.78
CA ASP A 156 -14.33 -1.58 -8.63
C ASP A 156 -14.99 -2.95 -8.44
N ALA A 157 -14.28 -4.04 -8.73
CA ALA A 157 -14.70 -5.39 -8.40
C ALA A 157 -14.45 -5.70 -6.90
N PRO A 158 -15.41 -6.30 -6.18
CA PRO A 158 -15.17 -6.79 -4.82
C PRO A 158 -13.96 -7.71 -4.77
N PHE A 159 -13.15 -7.62 -3.71
CA PHE A 159 -11.96 -8.46 -3.59
C PHE A 159 -12.36 -9.93 -3.51
N ALA A 160 -12.11 -10.68 -4.59
CA ALA A 160 -12.11 -12.13 -4.56
C ALA A 160 -10.79 -12.57 -3.95
N ALA A 161 -10.81 -13.05 -2.70
CA ALA A 161 -9.61 -13.54 -2.05
C ALA A 161 -8.87 -14.53 -2.96
N PRO A 162 -7.56 -14.34 -3.22
CA PRO A 162 -6.82 -15.31 -4.00
C PRO A 162 -6.85 -16.63 -3.24
N ALA A 163 -7.07 -17.75 -3.94
CA ALA A 163 -7.09 -19.10 -3.40
C ALA A 163 -5.67 -19.57 -3.00
N ILE A 164 -4.98 -18.77 -2.20
CA ILE A 164 -3.66 -19.07 -1.66
C ILE A 164 -3.93 -19.51 -0.22
N GLY A 165 -3.63 -20.77 0.07
CA GLY A 165 -3.97 -21.47 1.30
C GLY A 165 -3.79 -20.60 2.54
N VAL A 166 -4.91 -20.30 3.18
CA VAL A 166 -4.96 -19.75 4.52
C VAL A 166 -4.36 -20.81 5.43
N GLU A 167 -3.11 -20.64 5.85
CA GLU A 167 -2.66 -21.30 7.08
C GLU A 167 -3.43 -20.63 8.22
N GLU A 168 -4.56 -21.24 8.59
CA GLU A 168 -5.22 -21.01 9.85
C GLU A 168 -4.18 -21.20 10.95
N ARG A 169 -3.74 -20.10 11.56
CA ARG A 169 -3.06 -20.17 12.84
C ARG A 169 -4.08 -20.64 13.88
N SER A 170 -4.23 -21.96 13.98
CA SER A 170 -4.83 -22.59 15.13
C SER A 170 -3.96 -22.25 16.34
N ALA A 171 -4.48 -21.39 17.21
CA ALA A 171 -3.93 -21.23 18.54
C ALA A 171 -4.15 -22.54 19.32
N SER A 172 -3.07 -23.16 19.77
CA SER A 172 -3.06 -24.18 20.81
C SER A 172 -1.86 -23.94 21.71
#